data_AF-A0A969TU79-F1
#
_entry.id   AF-A0A969TU79-F1
#
_cell.length_a   1.000
_cell.length_b   1.000
_cell.length_c   1.000
_cell.angle_alpha   90.00
_cell.angle_beta   90.00
_cell.angle_gamma   90.00
#
_symmetry.space_group_name_H-M   'P 1'
#
loop_
_entity.id
_entity.type
_entity.pdbx_description
1 polymer ?
#
loop_
_entity_poly.entity_id
_entity_poly.type
_entity_poly.pdbx_seq_one_letter_code
_entity_poly.pdbx_strand_id
1 'polypeptide(L)'
;MHEVKSQGKKILHKMLSTAQRWFSKLVDETDFYLSKALRLLQETKAEFELYVQDRHELTMFIELKQHEILELHEKLSQLTAESSSKQYAAISDELSHKVNELHQAELDLEQLEAKLNLFEIKMEQVQAEQLTTAKERDTYREQYQELDARTTQLIEEKNSLLIEVEALKQEPSSELLIEKQIRVSELEREVSLNQQELDHLKKEFQRKLQALGKLNSQFHEYKQKYCEEKHQLANTKEAYEQAKLEVTTLQNDREKLYQLTLEKEAEMLRYLKEMEQIVVDKQEAEARLKQIEVTFAQKLVVADMELQNAKAELEQAQETIAVKEAEKTEVSPEDKEKLIILRNEYEIRFRELYKRAVFREEFFQDFYALTASDRLKAEGVIAGLVHENKLTVSSIRKNPVQVSGGTIPEYRFGDTGRIYCRKEQGSYHFIRLSRTKNGKGRLDQAKVIKWMQKNVQ
;
A
#
# COMPACT_ATOMS: atom_id res chain seq x y z
N MET A 1 73.36 72.90 -12.87
CA MET A 1 72.18 72.34 -13.58
C MET A 1 72.16 70.80 -13.69
N HIS A 2 73.24 70.07 -13.41
CA HIS A 2 73.25 68.60 -13.44
C HIS A 2 72.68 67.91 -12.17
N GLU A 3 72.68 68.56 -11.00
CA GLU A 3 72.16 67.97 -9.75
C GLU A 3 70.63 67.93 -9.65
N VAL A 4 69.92 68.92 -10.22
CA VAL A 4 68.44 68.97 -10.19
C VAL A 4 67.82 67.87 -11.06
N LYS A 5 68.46 67.51 -12.19
CA LYS A 5 68.02 66.39 -13.03
C LYS A 5 68.30 65.02 -12.39
N SER A 6 69.31 64.91 -11.53
CA SER A 6 69.67 63.68 -10.79
C SER A 6 68.70 63.41 -9.63
N GLN A 7 68.33 64.46 -8.87
CA GLN A 7 67.32 64.33 -7.80
C GLN A 7 65.91 64.07 -8.33
N GLY A 8 65.50 64.73 -9.43
CA GLY A 8 64.22 64.49 -10.08
C GLY A 8 64.05 63.05 -10.58
N LYS A 9 65.11 62.45 -11.17
CA LYS A 9 65.10 61.03 -11.58
C LYS A 9 65.05 60.07 -10.39
N LYS A 10 65.73 60.36 -9.28
CA LYS A 10 65.67 59.54 -8.06
C LYS A 10 64.29 59.59 -7.39
N ILE A 11 63.63 60.74 -7.39
CA ILE A 11 62.26 60.90 -6.86
C ILE A 11 61.26 60.16 -7.77
N LEU A 12 61.37 60.33 -9.09
CA LEU A 12 60.56 59.59 -10.08
C LEU A 12 60.74 58.08 -9.94
N HIS A 13 61.97 57.59 -9.83
CA HIS A 13 62.24 56.16 -9.68
C HIS A 13 61.75 55.60 -8.32
N LYS A 14 61.77 56.41 -7.25
CA LYS A 14 61.23 56.01 -5.94
C LYS A 14 59.69 56.01 -5.94
N MET A 15 59.06 56.96 -6.62
CA MET A 15 57.61 57.00 -6.84
C MET A 15 57.15 55.85 -7.75
N LEU A 16 57.87 55.58 -8.84
CA LEU A 16 57.57 54.45 -9.74
C LEU A 16 57.73 53.10 -9.04
N SER A 17 58.78 52.91 -8.24
CA SER A 17 58.99 51.63 -7.53
C SER A 17 58.00 51.43 -6.38
N THR A 18 57.53 52.51 -5.75
CA THR A 18 56.49 52.45 -4.72
C THR A 18 55.12 52.20 -5.35
N ALA A 19 54.84 52.83 -6.48
CA ALA A 19 53.65 52.55 -7.28
C ALA A 19 53.65 51.11 -7.81
N GLN A 20 54.78 50.63 -8.33
CA GLN A 20 54.92 49.27 -8.84
C GLN A 20 54.78 48.22 -7.73
N ARG A 21 55.41 48.40 -6.56
CA ARG A 21 55.22 47.49 -5.41
C ARG A 21 53.78 47.45 -4.93
N TRP A 22 53.10 48.60 -4.94
CA TRP A 22 51.70 48.69 -4.55
C TRP A 22 50.78 48.03 -5.58
N PHE A 23 50.99 48.29 -6.88
CA PHE A 23 50.24 47.63 -7.94
C PHE A 23 50.45 46.12 -7.92
N SER A 24 51.69 45.64 -7.76
CA SER A 24 51.96 44.21 -7.59
C SER A 24 51.22 43.65 -6.39
N LYS A 25 51.34 44.27 -5.20
CA LYS A 25 50.63 43.82 -4.00
C LYS A 25 49.11 43.74 -4.19
N LEU A 26 48.54 44.67 -4.94
CA LEU A 26 47.10 44.74 -5.17
C LEU A 26 46.62 43.72 -6.22
N VAL A 27 47.38 43.55 -7.30
CA VAL A 27 47.16 42.47 -8.27
C VAL A 27 47.28 41.12 -7.56
N ASP A 28 48.27 40.95 -6.69
CA ASP A 28 48.46 39.74 -5.89
C ASP A 28 47.28 39.52 -4.90
N GLU A 29 46.76 40.57 -4.25
CA GLU A 29 45.60 40.48 -3.34
C GLU A 29 44.30 40.15 -4.11
N THR A 30 44.06 40.78 -5.25
CA THR A 30 42.87 40.49 -6.09
C THR A 30 42.92 39.10 -6.71
N ASP A 31 44.09 38.68 -7.22
CA ASP A 31 44.32 37.33 -7.73
C ASP A 31 44.18 36.27 -6.63
N PHE A 32 44.62 36.58 -5.40
CA PHE A 32 44.42 35.71 -4.23
C PHE A 32 42.93 35.50 -3.91
N TYR A 33 42.12 36.56 -3.83
CA TYR A 33 40.69 36.43 -3.53
C TYR A 33 39.90 35.76 -4.66
N LEU A 34 40.24 36.03 -5.92
CA LEU A 34 39.65 35.34 -7.08
C LEU A 34 40.03 33.85 -7.10
N SER A 35 41.29 33.52 -6.84
CA SER A 35 41.75 32.14 -6.73
C SER A 35 41.09 31.39 -5.58
N LYS A 36 40.91 32.05 -4.43
CA LYS A 36 40.19 31.50 -3.28
C LYS A 36 38.72 31.22 -3.61
N ALA A 37 38.02 32.18 -4.24
CA ALA A 37 36.63 31.99 -4.67
C ALA A 37 36.50 30.87 -5.72
N LEU A 38 37.42 30.80 -6.69
CA LEU A 38 37.45 29.73 -7.68
C LEU A 38 37.67 28.35 -7.04
N ARG A 39 38.58 28.26 -6.06
CA ARG A 39 38.82 27.01 -5.31
C ARG A 39 37.58 26.56 -4.54
N LEU A 40 36.93 27.48 -3.83
CA LEU A 40 35.67 27.19 -3.12
C LEU A 40 34.55 26.73 -4.06
N LEU A 41 34.43 27.36 -5.24
CA LEU A 41 33.47 26.94 -6.27
C LEU A 41 33.78 25.55 -6.84
N GLN A 42 35.06 25.20 -6.99
CA GLN A 42 35.47 23.86 -7.45
C GLN A 42 35.23 22.80 -6.38
N GLU A 43 35.56 23.08 -5.12
CA GLU A 43 35.32 22.19 -3.98
C GLU A 43 33.82 21.93 -3.79
N THR A 44 33.00 22.97 -3.77
CA THR A 44 31.52 22.85 -3.69
C THR A 44 30.92 22.11 -4.87
N LYS A 45 31.44 22.32 -6.09
CA LYS A 45 31.00 21.55 -7.27
C LYS A 45 31.27 20.06 -7.10
N ALA A 46 32.46 19.68 -6.65
CA ALA A 46 32.81 18.28 -6.42
C ALA A 46 31.93 17.64 -5.32
N GLU A 47 31.66 18.39 -4.24
CA GLU A 47 30.74 17.94 -3.19
C GLU A 47 29.29 17.80 -3.68
N PHE A 48 28.84 18.70 -4.57
CA PHE A 48 27.51 18.60 -5.19
C PHE A 48 27.39 17.38 -6.09
N GLU A 49 28.41 17.08 -6.90
CA GLU A 49 28.43 15.90 -7.76
C GLU A 49 28.33 14.61 -6.93
N LEU A 50 29.09 14.50 -5.83
CA LEU A 50 28.99 13.39 -4.88
C LEU A 50 27.60 13.30 -4.23
N TYR A 51 27.05 14.43 -3.77
CA TYR A 51 25.70 14.48 -3.20
C TYR A 51 24.64 13.97 -4.18
N VAL A 52 24.69 14.40 -5.44
CA VAL A 52 23.74 13.98 -6.47
C VAL A 52 23.84 12.48 -6.72
N GLN A 53 25.07 11.94 -6.76
CA GLN A 53 25.30 10.50 -6.91
C GLN A 53 24.72 9.72 -5.73
N ASP A 54 25.12 10.04 -4.50
CA ASP A 54 24.66 9.35 -3.28
C ASP A 54 23.13 9.40 -3.14
N ARG A 55 22.54 10.57 -3.43
CA ARG A 55 21.08 10.74 -3.44
C ARG A 55 20.41 9.84 -4.46
N HIS A 56 20.95 9.76 -5.67
CA HIS A 56 20.38 8.93 -6.72
C HIS A 56 20.44 7.44 -6.36
N GLU A 57 21.59 6.97 -5.87
CA GLU A 57 21.80 5.59 -5.44
C GLU A 57 20.84 5.20 -4.29
N LEU A 58 20.70 6.06 -3.28
CA LEU A 58 19.76 5.82 -2.18
C LEU A 58 18.29 5.85 -2.62
N THR A 59 17.93 6.77 -3.53
CA THR A 59 16.56 6.85 -4.06
C THR A 59 16.20 5.57 -4.82
N MET A 60 17.09 5.11 -5.71
CA MET A 60 16.94 3.84 -6.43
C MET A 60 16.79 2.65 -5.47
N PHE A 61 17.61 2.60 -4.42
CA PHE A 61 17.54 1.53 -3.42
C PHE A 61 16.21 1.55 -2.66
N ILE A 62 15.72 2.73 -2.26
CA ILE A 62 14.43 2.89 -1.58
C ILE A 62 13.27 2.45 -2.49
N GLU A 63 13.30 2.83 -3.77
CA GLU A 63 12.30 2.41 -4.77
C GLU A 63 12.30 0.90 -4.97
N LEU A 64 13.49 0.28 -5.06
CA LEU A 64 13.63 -1.18 -5.16
C LEU A 64 13.02 -1.88 -3.93
N LYS A 65 13.37 -1.42 -2.72
CA LYS A 65 12.82 -1.98 -1.47
C LYS A 65 11.31 -1.78 -1.37
N GLN A 66 10.79 -0.65 -1.85
CA GLN A 66 9.35 -0.42 -1.93
C GLN A 66 8.65 -1.41 -2.89
N HIS A 67 9.28 -1.74 -4.02
CA HIS A 67 8.77 -2.75 -4.95
C HIS A 67 8.77 -4.15 -4.31
N GLU A 68 9.87 -4.55 -3.65
CA GLU A 68 9.95 -5.83 -2.93
C GLU A 68 8.84 -5.95 -1.85
N ILE A 69 8.57 -4.86 -1.11
CA ILE A 69 7.46 -4.81 -0.14
C ILE A 69 6.11 -5.06 -0.82
N LEU A 70 5.86 -4.43 -1.97
CA LEU A 70 4.61 -4.59 -2.72
C LEU A 70 4.44 -6.02 -3.25
N GLU A 71 5.50 -6.63 -3.77
CA GLU A 71 5.49 -8.04 -4.19
C GLU A 71 5.17 -8.99 -3.02
N LEU A 72 5.79 -8.76 -1.85
CA LEU A 72 5.51 -9.57 -0.65
C LEU A 72 4.08 -9.37 -0.15
N HIS A 73 3.54 -8.16 -0.21
CA HIS A 73 2.12 -7.92 0.09
C HIS A 73 1.19 -8.67 -0.87
N GLU A 74 1.51 -8.70 -2.16
CA GLU A 74 0.73 -9.45 -3.14
C GLU A 74 0.76 -10.96 -2.84
N LYS A 75 1.93 -11.52 -2.56
CA LYS A 75 2.07 -12.94 -2.15
C LYS A 75 1.29 -13.26 -0.88
N LEU A 76 1.34 -12.38 0.13
CA LEU A 76 0.55 -12.53 1.37
C LEU A 76 -0.96 -12.45 1.08
N SER A 77 -1.38 -11.56 0.18
CA SER A 77 -2.78 -11.45 -0.23
C SER A 77 -3.26 -12.69 -0.97
N GLN A 78 -2.42 -13.30 -1.80
CA GLN A 78 -2.74 -14.55 -2.50
C GLN A 78 -2.90 -15.71 -1.52
N LEU A 79 -1.95 -15.86 -0.57
CA LEU A 79 -2.01 -16.90 0.46
C LEU A 79 -3.22 -16.77 1.40
N THR A 80 -3.66 -15.54 1.70
CA THR A 80 -4.85 -15.28 2.53
C THR A 80 -6.17 -15.38 1.76
N ALA A 81 -6.18 -15.11 0.45
CA ALA A 81 -7.37 -15.26 -0.39
C ALA A 81 -7.73 -16.73 -0.65
N GLU A 82 -6.76 -17.65 -0.61
CA GLU A 82 -7.00 -19.08 -0.75
C GLU A 82 -7.77 -19.63 0.45
N SER A 83 -9.06 -19.89 0.26
CA SER A 83 -10.05 -20.25 1.28
C SER A 83 -9.91 -21.65 1.88
N SER A 84 -8.68 -22.08 2.16
CA SER A 84 -8.33 -23.38 2.74
C SER A 84 -9.09 -23.62 4.06
N SER A 85 -9.31 -22.57 4.86
CA SER A 85 -10.10 -22.62 6.09
C SER A 85 -11.58 -22.98 5.85
N LYS A 86 -12.21 -22.45 4.79
CA LYS A 86 -13.62 -22.79 4.46
C LYS A 86 -13.76 -24.23 3.97
N GLN A 87 -12.80 -24.69 3.18
CA GLN A 87 -12.75 -26.08 2.70
C GLN A 87 -12.52 -27.04 3.87
N TYR A 88 -11.61 -26.70 4.79
CA TYR A 88 -11.36 -27.49 5.99
C TYR A 88 -12.62 -27.59 6.89
N ALA A 89 -13.30 -26.47 7.11
CA ALA A 89 -14.55 -26.45 7.88
C ALA A 89 -15.63 -27.33 7.22
N ALA A 90 -15.81 -27.21 5.90
CA ALA A 90 -16.78 -28.01 5.15
C ALA A 90 -16.49 -29.53 5.26
N ILE A 91 -15.24 -29.95 5.06
CA ILE A 91 -14.86 -31.36 5.21
C ILE A 91 -15.01 -31.83 6.67
N SER A 92 -14.72 -30.97 7.64
CA SER A 92 -14.90 -31.31 9.05
C SER A 92 -16.38 -31.51 9.41
N ASP A 93 -17.27 -30.68 8.90
CA ASP A 93 -18.71 -30.79 9.11
C ASP A 93 -19.27 -32.05 8.42
N GLU A 94 -18.86 -32.29 7.17
CA GLU A 94 -19.22 -33.50 6.42
C GLU A 94 -18.73 -34.77 7.11
N LEU A 95 -17.48 -34.78 7.58
CA LEU A 95 -16.91 -35.90 8.34
C LEU A 95 -17.70 -36.16 9.63
N SER A 96 -18.07 -35.11 10.37
CA SER A 96 -18.88 -35.23 11.58
C SER A 96 -20.23 -35.87 11.29
N HIS A 97 -20.89 -35.45 10.21
CA HIS A 97 -22.14 -36.05 9.75
C HIS A 97 -21.97 -37.52 9.40
N LYS A 98 -20.95 -37.86 8.60
CA LYS A 98 -20.66 -39.23 8.16
C LYS A 98 -20.26 -40.18 9.29
N VAL A 99 -19.55 -39.69 10.30
CA VAL A 99 -19.24 -40.47 11.52
C VAL A 99 -20.52 -40.80 12.29
N ASN A 100 -21.47 -39.86 12.38
CA ASN A 100 -22.77 -40.14 13.01
C ASN A 100 -23.61 -41.14 12.21
N GLU A 101 -23.62 -41.04 10.88
CA GLU A 101 -24.27 -42.04 10.00
C GLU A 101 -23.66 -43.43 10.19
N LEU A 102 -22.33 -43.54 10.23
CA LEU A 102 -21.61 -44.78 10.46
C LEU A 102 -21.96 -45.40 11.82
N HIS A 103 -22.01 -44.59 12.87
CA HIS A 103 -22.39 -45.05 14.20
C HIS A 103 -23.83 -45.55 14.26
N GLN A 104 -24.77 -44.86 13.60
CA GLN A 104 -26.14 -45.34 13.52
C GLN A 104 -26.24 -46.67 12.77
N ALA A 105 -25.51 -46.83 11.66
CA ALA A 105 -25.45 -48.08 10.92
C ALA A 105 -24.86 -49.24 11.75
N GLU A 106 -23.87 -48.97 12.60
CA GLU A 106 -23.31 -49.94 13.55
C GLU A 106 -24.36 -50.41 14.56
N LEU A 107 -25.10 -49.49 15.17
CA LEU A 107 -26.20 -49.82 16.07
C LEU A 107 -27.30 -50.65 15.40
N ASP A 108 -27.64 -50.30 14.16
CA ASP A 108 -28.65 -51.03 13.38
C ASP A 108 -28.18 -52.46 13.05
N LEU A 109 -26.89 -52.65 12.75
CA LEU A 109 -26.29 -53.98 12.56
C LEU A 109 -26.37 -54.84 13.83
N GLU A 110 -25.96 -54.30 14.97
CA GLU A 110 -26.02 -55.01 16.25
C GLU A 110 -27.45 -55.45 16.60
N GLN A 111 -28.44 -54.57 16.34
CA GLN A 111 -29.85 -54.88 16.57
C GLN A 111 -30.35 -55.99 15.63
N LEU A 112 -29.97 -55.97 14.36
CA LEU A 112 -30.34 -57.00 13.39
C LEU A 112 -29.72 -58.36 13.74
N GLU A 113 -28.44 -58.38 14.14
CA GLU A 113 -27.77 -59.60 14.61
C GLU A 113 -28.45 -60.19 15.85
N ALA A 114 -28.83 -59.33 16.82
CA ALA A 114 -29.56 -59.76 18.00
C ALA A 114 -30.94 -60.35 17.66
N LYS A 115 -31.67 -59.73 16.71
CA LYS A 115 -32.96 -60.27 16.22
C LYS A 115 -32.80 -61.63 15.53
N LEU A 116 -31.79 -61.79 14.69
CA LEU A 116 -31.52 -63.06 14.01
C LEU A 116 -31.24 -64.19 14.99
N ASN A 117 -30.41 -63.93 16.00
CA ASN A 117 -30.14 -64.90 17.06
C ASN A 117 -31.42 -65.28 17.82
N LEU A 118 -32.29 -64.30 18.12
CA LEU A 118 -33.60 -64.57 18.74
C LEU A 118 -34.49 -65.47 17.86
N PHE A 119 -34.50 -65.28 16.54
CA PHE A 119 -35.25 -66.13 15.62
C PHE A 119 -34.65 -67.54 15.53
N GLU A 120 -33.34 -67.70 15.54
CA GLU A 120 -32.67 -69.01 15.58
C GLU A 120 -33.08 -69.78 16.84
N ILE A 121 -32.98 -69.16 18.01
CA ILE A 121 -33.41 -69.76 19.28
C ILE A 121 -34.87 -70.18 19.24
N LYS A 122 -35.78 -69.34 18.72
CA LYS A 122 -37.20 -69.66 18.59
C LYS A 122 -37.45 -70.82 17.62
N MET A 123 -36.73 -70.88 16.51
CA MET A 123 -36.83 -72.01 15.57
C MET A 123 -36.38 -73.32 16.20
N GLU A 124 -35.27 -73.31 16.95
CA GLU A 124 -34.77 -74.48 17.68
C GLU A 124 -35.76 -74.96 18.75
N GLN A 125 -36.36 -74.03 19.50
CA GLN A 125 -37.41 -74.33 20.49
C GLN A 125 -38.63 -75.01 19.84
N VAL A 126 -39.17 -74.41 18.77
CA VAL A 126 -40.32 -74.97 18.05
C VAL A 126 -39.97 -76.34 17.47
N GLN A 127 -38.75 -76.53 16.95
CA GLN A 127 -38.32 -77.81 16.40
C GLN A 127 -38.19 -78.90 17.48
N ALA A 128 -37.71 -78.55 18.68
CA ALA A 128 -37.68 -79.45 19.83
C ALA A 128 -39.10 -79.83 20.31
N GLU A 129 -40.01 -78.86 20.34
CA GLU A 129 -41.43 -79.08 20.65
C GLU A 129 -42.12 -79.96 19.61
N GLN A 130 -41.83 -79.79 18.32
CA GLN A 130 -42.33 -80.65 17.24
C GLN A 130 -41.88 -82.09 17.43
N LEU A 131 -40.60 -82.32 17.74
CA LEU A 131 -40.07 -83.67 17.97
C LEU A 131 -40.75 -84.34 19.17
N THR A 132 -40.96 -83.60 20.25
CA THR A 132 -41.62 -84.10 21.47
C THR A 132 -43.09 -84.42 21.19
N THR A 133 -43.82 -83.50 20.56
CA THR A 133 -45.24 -83.69 20.20
C THR A 133 -45.43 -84.85 19.20
N ALA A 134 -44.47 -85.04 18.29
CA ALA A 134 -44.50 -86.16 17.34
C ALA A 134 -44.32 -87.52 18.03
N LYS A 135 -43.40 -87.60 19.01
CA LYS A 135 -43.23 -88.82 19.83
C LYS A 135 -44.51 -89.13 20.60
N GLU A 136 -45.09 -88.15 21.27
CA GLU A 136 -46.37 -88.33 22.01
C GLU A 136 -47.51 -88.79 21.09
N ARG A 137 -47.63 -88.17 19.90
CA ARG A 137 -48.60 -88.60 18.88
C ARG A 137 -48.41 -90.07 18.51
N ASP A 138 -47.17 -90.48 18.26
CA ASP A 138 -46.86 -91.86 17.86
C ASP A 138 -47.14 -92.84 18.99
N THR A 139 -46.87 -92.48 20.26
CA THR A 139 -47.29 -93.26 21.43
C THR A 139 -48.81 -93.45 21.50
N TYR A 140 -49.60 -92.38 21.31
CA TYR A 140 -51.06 -92.52 21.28
C TYR A 140 -51.56 -93.40 20.12
N ARG A 141 -50.89 -93.33 18.95
CA ARG A 141 -51.20 -94.20 17.81
C ARG A 141 -50.93 -95.66 18.12
N GLU A 142 -49.79 -95.96 18.74
CA GLU A 142 -49.40 -97.32 19.14
C GLU A 142 -50.38 -97.87 20.19
N GLN A 143 -50.66 -97.11 21.25
CA GLN A 143 -51.63 -97.49 22.28
C GLN A 143 -53.03 -97.73 21.70
N TYR A 144 -53.45 -96.89 20.74
CA TYR A 144 -54.73 -97.08 20.05
C TYR A 144 -54.74 -98.39 19.26
N GLN A 145 -53.69 -98.69 18.50
CA GLN A 145 -53.60 -99.92 17.70
C GLN A 145 -53.58 -101.18 18.57
N GLU A 146 -52.84 -101.17 19.68
CA GLU A 146 -52.80 -102.29 20.64
C GLU A 146 -54.17 -102.52 21.29
N LEU A 147 -54.84 -101.46 21.73
CA LEU A 147 -56.15 -101.56 22.37
C LEU A 147 -57.25 -101.96 21.38
N ASP A 148 -57.19 -101.49 20.13
CA ASP A 148 -58.15 -101.82 19.07
C ASP A 148 -58.05 -103.31 18.68
N ALA A 149 -56.83 -103.81 18.53
CA ALA A 149 -56.57 -105.23 18.29
C ALA A 149 -57.08 -106.11 19.45
N ARG A 150 -56.80 -105.72 20.70
CA ARG A 150 -57.29 -106.44 21.89
C ARG A 150 -58.82 -106.39 21.99
N THR A 151 -59.44 -105.26 21.67
CA THR A 151 -60.90 -105.10 21.70
C THR A 151 -61.56 -105.96 20.63
N THR A 152 -60.95 -106.04 19.46
CA THR A 152 -61.41 -106.93 18.37
C THR A 152 -61.38 -108.40 18.83
N GLN A 153 -60.30 -108.84 19.47
CA GLN A 153 -60.20 -110.20 20.04
C GLN A 153 -61.29 -110.48 21.09
N LEU A 154 -61.56 -109.54 21.99
CA LEU A 154 -62.61 -109.68 23.00
C LEU A 154 -64.02 -109.73 22.37
N ILE A 155 -64.25 -108.96 21.29
CA ILE A 155 -65.50 -109.01 20.53
C ILE A 155 -65.66 -110.39 19.85
N GLU A 156 -64.60 -110.92 19.25
CA GLU A 156 -64.59 -112.25 18.65
C GLU A 156 -64.87 -113.35 19.70
N GLU A 157 -64.19 -113.30 20.86
CA GLU A 157 -64.43 -114.21 22.00
C GLU A 157 -65.89 -114.12 22.47
N LYS A 158 -66.40 -112.90 22.66
CA LYS A 158 -67.79 -112.66 23.06
C LYS A 158 -68.77 -113.26 22.05
N ASN A 159 -68.56 -113.03 20.76
CA ASN A 159 -69.44 -113.52 19.71
C ASN A 159 -69.42 -115.05 19.63
N SER A 160 -68.26 -115.68 19.81
CA SER A 160 -68.16 -117.15 19.92
C SER A 160 -68.95 -117.68 21.12
N LEU A 161 -68.79 -117.06 22.29
CA LEU A 161 -69.52 -117.45 23.50
C LEU A 161 -71.03 -117.24 23.39
N LEU A 162 -71.48 -116.20 22.70
CA LEU A 162 -72.90 -115.96 22.41
C LEU A 162 -73.51 -117.09 21.57
N ILE A 163 -72.77 -117.60 20.58
CA ILE A 163 -73.21 -118.75 19.77
C ILE A 163 -73.30 -120.01 20.64
N GLU A 164 -72.32 -120.27 21.50
CA GLU A 164 -72.34 -121.39 22.47
C GLU A 164 -73.52 -121.29 23.43
N VAL A 165 -73.77 -120.10 24.00
CA VAL A 165 -74.91 -119.84 24.88
C VAL A 165 -76.23 -120.11 24.17
N GLU A 166 -76.38 -119.68 22.91
CA GLU A 166 -77.59 -119.91 22.12
C GLU A 166 -77.82 -121.41 21.82
N ALA A 167 -76.75 -122.16 21.58
CA ALA A 167 -76.82 -123.61 21.42
C ALA A 167 -77.22 -124.32 22.73
N LEU A 168 -76.64 -123.91 23.87
CA LEU A 168 -76.89 -124.51 25.19
C LEU A 168 -78.30 -124.23 25.73
N LYS A 169 -78.97 -123.16 25.29
CA LYS A 169 -80.40 -122.91 25.62
C LYS A 169 -81.33 -124.02 25.14
N GLN A 170 -80.89 -124.90 24.24
CA GLN A 170 -81.66 -126.06 23.77
C GLN A 170 -81.43 -127.33 24.62
N GLU A 171 -80.52 -127.31 25.60
CA GLU A 171 -80.24 -128.42 26.52
C GLU A 171 -80.72 -128.12 27.96
N PRO A 172 -81.13 -129.12 28.78
CA PRO A 172 -81.71 -128.91 30.12
C PRO A 172 -80.69 -128.56 31.23
N SER A 173 -79.48 -128.11 30.89
CA SER A 173 -78.39 -127.82 31.85
C SER A 173 -78.39 -126.34 32.29
N SER A 174 -78.76 -126.05 33.55
CA SER A 174 -78.92 -124.66 34.02
C SER A 174 -77.63 -123.99 34.50
N GLU A 175 -76.62 -124.72 34.98
CA GLU A 175 -75.42 -124.10 35.61
C GLU A 175 -74.40 -123.60 34.58
N LEU A 176 -74.06 -124.42 33.58
CA LEU A 176 -73.08 -124.04 32.54
C LEU A 176 -73.57 -122.84 31.70
N LEU A 177 -74.89 -122.77 31.47
CA LEU A 177 -75.53 -121.65 30.78
C LEU A 177 -75.37 -120.35 31.58
N ILE A 178 -75.59 -120.38 32.90
CA ILE A 178 -75.44 -119.21 33.77
C ILE A 178 -73.99 -118.73 33.78
N GLU A 179 -73.02 -119.63 33.91
CA GLU A 179 -71.58 -119.29 33.90
C GLU A 179 -71.18 -118.59 32.60
N LYS A 180 -71.57 -119.14 31.45
CA LYS A 180 -71.30 -118.55 30.14
C LYS A 180 -72.00 -117.19 29.96
N GLN A 181 -73.22 -117.02 30.48
CA GLN A 181 -73.95 -115.75 30.45
C GLN A 181 -73.26 -114.65 31.29
N ILE A 182 -72.71 -115.02 32.45
CA ILE A 182 -71.91 -114.11 33.29
C ILE A 182 -70.65 -113.67 32.53
N ARG A 183 -69.92 -114.61 31.92
CA ARG A 183 -68.72 -114.30 31.14
C ARG A 183 -69.01 -113.39 29.95
N VAL A 184 -70.12 -113.62 29.22
CA VAL A 184 -70.57 -112.72 28.15
C VAL A 184 -70.82 -111.31 28.69
N SER A 185 -71.49 -111.17 29.84
CA SER A 185 -71.76 -109.87 30.46
C SER A 185 -70.48 -109.15 30.90
N GLU A 186 -69.48 -109.89 31.40
CA GLU A 186 -68.15 -109.36 31.72
C GLU A 186 -67.42 -108.86 30.48
N LEU A 187 -67.42 -109.65 29.40
CA LEU A 187 -66.82 -109.27 28.12
C LEU A 187 -67.52 -108.05 27.51
N GLU A 188 -68.84 -107.93 27.62
CA GLU A 188 -69.56 -106.73 27.19
C GLU A 188 -69.12 -105.48 27.96
N ARG A 189 -68.93 -105.61 29.27
CA ARG A 189 -68.42 -104.51 30.10
C ARG A 189 -66.99 -104.14 29.72
N GLU A 190 -66.10 -105.12 29.51
CA GLU A 190 -64.72 -104.88 29.09
C GLU A 190 -64.64 -104.22 27.71
N VAL A 191 -65.41 -104.72 26.73
CA VAL A 191 -65.50 -104.12 25.39
C VAL A 191 -66.00 -102.68 25.49
N SER A 192 -67.04 -102.42 26.28
CA SER A 192 -67.55 -101.06 26.47
C SER A 192 -66.52 -100.12 27.09
N LEU A 193 -65.71 -100.59 28.06
CA LEU A 193 -64.65 -99.79 28.67
C LEU A 193 -63.51 -99.53 27.68
N ASN A 194 -63.08 -100.54 26.93
CA ASN A 194 -62.05 -100.37 25.91
C ASN A 194 -62.49 -99.41 24.79
N GLN A 195 -63.77 -99.44 24.41
CA GLN A 195 -64.31 -98.53 23.39
C GLN A 195 -64.24 -97.06 23.86
N GLN A 196 -64.51 -96.80 25.14
CA GLN A 196 -64.37 -95.46 25.72
C GLN A 196 -62.92 -94.98 25.71
N GLU A 197 -61.97 -95.86 26.05
CA GLU A 197 -60.55 -95.53 26.04
C GLU A 197 -60.02 -95.36 24.59
N LEU A 198 -60.49 -96.15 23.62
CA LEU A 198 -60.19 -95.94 22.20
C LEU A 198 -60.64 -94.56 21.70
N ASP A 199 -61.85 -94.13 22.08
CA ASP A 199 -62.35 -92.80 21.75
C ASP A 199 -61.52 -91.69 22.40
N HIS A 200 -61.03 -91.91 23.62
CA HIS A 200 -60.14 -91.00 24.32
C HIS A 200 -58.77 -90.89 23.60
N LEU A 201 -58.12 -92.03 23.31
CA LEU A 201 -56.84 -92.08 22.58
C LEU A 201 -56.95 -91.44 21.20
N LYS A 202 -58.05 -91.66 20.48
CA LYS A 202 -58.32 -91.04 19.17
C LYS A 202 -58.41 -89.51 19.28
N LYS A 203 -59.05 -88.99 20.32
CA LYS A 203 -59.14 -87.54 20.57
C LYS A 203 -57.77 -86.95 20.89
N GLU A 204 -56.97 -87.60 21.73
CA GLU A 204 -55.61 -87.14 22.06
C GLU A 204 -54.69 -87.18 20.83
N PHE A 205 -54.75 -88.24 20.02
CA PHE A 205 -54.03 -88.32 18.75
C PHE A 205 -54.39 -87.15 17.82
N GLN A 206 -55.68 -86.85 17.65
CA GLN A 206 -56.14 -85.72 16.84
C GLN A 206 -55.67 -84.38 17.40
N ARG A 207 -55.68 -84.19 18.72
CA ARG A 207 -55.14 -82.98 19.38
C ARG A 207 -53.65 -82.81 19.09
N LYS A 208 -52.85 -83.87 19.21
CA LYS A 208 -51.40 -83.82 18.91
C LYS A 208 -51.13 -83.56 17.43
N LEU A 209 -51.94 -84.12 16.52
CA LEU A 209 -51.85 -83.83 15.09
C LEU A 209 -52.11 -82.35 14.78
N GLN A 210 -53.12 -81.75 15.41
CA GLN A 210 -53.41 -80.32 15.28
C GLN A 210 -52.30 -79.44 15.87
N ALA A 211 -51.73 -79.84 17.02
CA ALA A 211 -50.61 -79.15 17.64
C ALA A 211 -49.38 -79.14 16.73
N LEU A 212 -49.05 -80.27 16.10
CA LEU A 212 -47.98 -80.34 15.09
C LEU A 212 -48.24 -79.41 13.90
N GLY A 213 -49.48 -79.34 13.41
CA GLY A 213 -49.85 -78.40 12.35
C GLY A 213 -49.57 -76.94 12.74
N LYS A 214 -49.94 -76.53 13.96
CA LYS A 214 -49.67 -75.18 14.48
C LYS A 214 -48.17 -74.91 14.62
N LEU A 215 -47.42 -75.85 15.21
CA LEU A 215 -45.97 -75.73 15.38
C LEU A 215 -45.26 -75.65 14.02
N ASN A 216 -45.72 -76.38 13.01
CA ASN A 216 -45.14 -76.31 11.66
C ASN A 216 -45.37 -74.94 11.01
N SER A 217 -46.56 -74.37 11.16
CA SER A 217 -46.84 -73.00 10.69
C SER A 217 -45.98 -71.96 11.40
N GLN A 218 -45.82 -72.07 12.72
CA GLN A 218 -44.97 -71.17 13.51
C GLN A 218 -43.49 -71.27 13.09
N PHE A 219 -42.99 -72.49 12.89
CA PHE A 219 -41.62 -72.69 12.39
C PHE A 219 -41.42 -72.02 11.03
N HIS A 220 -42.37 -72.19 10.11
CA HIS A 220 -42.29 -71.57 8.79
C HIS A 220 -42.32 -70.04 8.86
N GLU A 221 -43.16 -69.47 9.72
CA GLU A 221 -43.21 -68.02 9.96
C GLU A 221 -41.87 -67.48 10.50
N TYR A 222 -41.28 -68.13 11.51
CA TYR A 222 -39.98 -67.71 12.03
C TYR A 222 -38.87 -67.85 11.00
N LYS A 223 -38.90 -68.93 10.20
CA LYS A 223 -37.94 -69.13 9.12
C LYS A 223 -38.03 -68.03 8.05
N GLN A 224 -39.24 -67.62 7.68
CA GLN A 224 -39.44 -66.53 6.73
C GLN A 224 -38.88 -65.21 7.29
N LYS A 225 -39.25 -64.84 8.52
CA LYS A 225 -38.73 -63.62 9.18
C LYS A 225 -37.21 -63.64 9.31
N TYR A 226 -36.62 -64.79 9.66
CA TYR A 226 -35.17 -64.95 9.70
C TYR A 226 -34.54 -64.70 8.32
N CYS A 227 -35.10 -65.22 7.23
CA CYS A 227 -34.59 -64.97 5.89
C CYS A 227 -34.69 -63.50 5.48
N GLU A 228 -35.80 -62.83 5.80
CA GLU A 228 -36.01 -61.41 5.52
C GLU A 228 -35.00 -60.53 6.28
N GLU A 229 -34.86 -60.74 7.58
CA GLU A 229 -33.92 -60.01 8.44
C GLU A 229 -32.46 -60.30 8.08
N LYS A 230 -32.15 -61.52 7.61
CA LYS A 230 -30.81 -61.88 7.14
C LYS A 230 -30.44 -61.15 5.86
N HIS A 231 -31.41 -60.95 4.97
CA HIS A 231 -31.20 -60.15 3.78
C HIS A 231 -31.03 -58.66 4.12
N GLN A 232 -31.80 -58.15 5.07
CA GLN A 232 -31.62 -56.79 5.59
C GLN A 232 -30.24 -56.61 6.23
N LEU A 233 -29.78 -57.54 7.06
CA LEU A 233 -28.44 -57.50 7.64
C LEU A 233 -27.34 -57.42 6.57
N ALA A 234 -27.45 -58.21 5.50
CA ALA A 234 -26.47 -58.16 4.41
C ALA A 234 -26.42 -56.78 3.74
N ASN A 235 -27.58 -56.19 3.45
CA ASN A 235 -27.67 -54.87 2.83
C ASN A 235 -27.15 -53.76 3.77
N THR A 236 -27.52 -53.79 5.05
CA THR A 236 -27.03 -52.84 6.05
C THR A 236 -25.52 -52.98 6.26
N LYS A 237 -24.98 -54.20 6.17
CA LYS A 237 -23.54 -54.46 6.30
C LYS A 237 -22.76 -53.89 5.12
N GLU A 238 -23.28 -54.04 3.91
CA GLU A 238 -22.67 -53.42 2.73
C GLU A 238 -22.69 -51.88 2.85
N ALA A 239 -23.81 -51.30 3.27
CA ALA A 239 -23.92 -49.85 3.51
C ALA A 239 -22.94 -49.36 4.60
N TYR A 240 -22.78 -50.11 5.69
CA TYR A 240 -21.82 -49.82 6.75
C TYR A 240 -20.37 -49.80 6.23
N GLU A 241 -19.97 -50.79 5.45
CA GLU A 241 -18.61 -50.84 4.88
C GLU A 241 -18.36 -49.70 3.88
N GLN A 242 -19.38 -49.31 3.09
CA GLN A 242 -19.30 -48.14 2.21
C GLN A 242 -19.14 -46.84 3.02
N ALA A 243 -19.98 -46.62 4.04
CA ALA A 243 -19.89 -45.45 4.91
C ALA A 243 -18.54 -45.38 5.64
N LYS A 244 -18.01 -46.52 6.07
CA LYS A 244 -16.70 -46.62 6.71
C LYS A 244 -15.56 -46.21 5.78
N LEU A 245 -15.64 -46.63 4.51
CA LEU A 245 -14.69 -46.23 3.49
C LEU A 245 -14.76 -44.71 3.25
N GLU A 246 -15.96 -44.14 3.11
CA GLU A 246 -16.18 -42.70 2.95
C GLU A 246 -15.57 -41.90 4.12
N VAL A 247 -15.85 -42.30 5.36
CA VAL A 247 -15.26 -41.68 6.57
C VAL A 247 -13.73 -41.72 6.51
N THR A 248 -13.15 -42.86 6.13
CA THR A 248 -11.69 -43.00 6.02
C THR A 248 -11.11 -42.08 4.94
N THR A 249 -11.79 -41.94 3.79
CA THR A 249 -11.36 -41.01 2.73
C THR A 249 -11.44 -39.56 3.17
N LEU A 250 -12.53 -39.14 3.82
CA LEU A 250 -12.70 -37.78 4.34
C LEU A 250 -11.69 -37.46 5.45
N GLN A 251 -11.34 -38.43 6.30
CA GLN A 251 -10.27 -38.26 7.30
C GLN A 251 -8.92 -37.99 6.65
N ASN A 252 -8.55 -38.76 5.63
CA ASN A 252 -7.31 -38.57 4.89
C ASN A 252 -7.27 -37.20 4.19
N ASP A 253 -8.38 -36.77 3.60
CA ASP A 253 -8.44 -35.48 2.91
C ASP A 253 -8.43 -34.30 3.89
N ARG A 254 -9.07 -34.45 5.06
CA ARG A 254 -8.95 -33.50 6.17
C ARG A 254 -7.50 -33.34 6.62
N GLU A 255 -6.78 -34.44 6.78
CA GLU A 255 -5.38 -34.42 7.20
C GLU A 255 -4.47 -33.76 6.15
N LYS A 256 -4.66 -34.06 4.86
CA LYS A 256 -3.93 -33.37 3.77
C LYS A 256 -4.19 -31.86 3.77
N LEU A 257 -5.44 -31.43 3.91
CA LEU A 257 -5.78 -30.00 3.98
C LEU A 257 -5.19 -29.33 5.22
N TYR A 258 -5.17 -30.03 6.35
CA TYR A 258 -4.54 -29.53 7.56
C TYR A 258 -3.04 -29.29 7.37
N GLN A 259 -2.32 -30.25 6.78
CA GLN A 259 -0.90 -30.09 6.47
C GLN A 259 -0.65 -28.93 5.49
N LEU A 260 -1.46 -28.84 4.42
CA LEU A 260 -1.38 -27.73 3.47
C LEU A 260 -1.61 -26.37 4.14
N THR A 261 -2.53 -26.31 5.12
CA THR A 261 -2.80 -25.08 5.87
C THR A 261 -1.61 -24.69 6.74
N LEU A 262 -0.98 -25.64 7.44
CA LEU A 262 0.23 -25.39 8.21
C LEU A 262 1.41 -24.92 7.35
N GLU A 263 1.58 -25.52 6.16
CA GLU A 263 2.62 -25.10 5.21
C GLU A 263 2.41 -23.66 4.75
N LYS A 264 1.16 -23.28 4.42
CA LYS A 264 0.81 -21.89 4.05
C LYS A 264 1.03 -20.91 5.18
N GLU A 265 0.65 -21.26 6.41
CA GLU A 265 0.90 -20.42 7.59
C GLU A 265 2.39 -20.21 7.84
N ALA A 266 3.20 -21.25 7.70
CA ALA A 266 4.65 -21.14 7.79
C ALA A 266 5.23 -20.24 6.69
N GLU A 267 4.72 -20.35 5.46
CA GLU A 267 5.13 -19.50 4.35
C GLU A 267 4.73 -18.03 4.56
N MET A 268 3.52 -17.77 5.07
CA MET A 268 3.09 -16.43 5.46
C MET A 268 4.00 -15.81 6.52
N LEU A 269 4.35 -16.58 7.56
CA LEU A 269 5.26 -16.13 8.61
C LEU A 269 6.65 -15.78 8.04
N ARG A 270 7.14 -16.57 7.07
CA ARG A 270 8.40 -16.28 6.38
C ARG A 270 8.32 -14.95 5.63
N TYR A 271 7.27 -14.73 4.84
CA TYR A 271 7.10 -13.48 4.09
C TYR A 271 6.92 -12.26 5.00
N LEU A 272 6.21 -12.39 6.13
CA LEU A 272 6.10 -11.31 7.11
C LEU A 272 7.45 -10.92 7.70
N LYS A 273 8.28 -11.91 8.06
CA LYS A 273 9.63 -11.67 8.59
C LYS A 273 10.55 -11.02 7.55
N GLU A 274 10.48 -11.48 6.30
CA GLU A 274 11.24 -10.89 5.19
C GLU A 274 10.81 -9.44 4.93
N MET A 275 9.51 -9.18 4.93
CA MET A 275 8.95 -7.84 4.78
C MET A 275 9.37 -6.91 5.92
N GLU A 276 9.37 -7.39 7.17
CA GLU A 276 9.84 -6.62 8.32
C GLU A 276 11.29 -6.18 8.14
N GLN A 277 12.17 -7.09 7.70
CA GLN A 277 13.58 -6.76 7.42
C GLN A 277 13.71 -5.73 6.29
N ILE A 278 12.98 -5.90 5.18
CA ILE A 278 13.03 -4.97 4.04
C ILE A 278 12.51 -3.57 4.44
N VAL A 279 11.48 -3.50 5.29
CA VAL A 279 10.98 -2.23 5.82
C VAL A 279 12.04 -1.53 6.67
N VAL A 280 12.76 -2.26 7.51
CA VAL A 280 13.88 -1.72 8.29
C VAL A 280 14.97 -1.18 7.37
N ASP A 281 15.42 -1.98 6.40
CA ASP A 281 16.46 -1.57 5.43
C ASP A 281 16.05 -0.31 4.65
N LYS A 282 14.77 -0.23 4.25
CA LYS A 282 14.19 0.95 3.58
C LYS A 282 14.21 2.18 4.50
N GLN A 283 13.77 2.03 5.74
CA GLN A 283 13.75 3.13 6.72
C GLN A 283 15.16 3.64 7.04
N GLU A 284 16.14 2.74 7.14
CA GLU A 284 17.54 3.12 7.30
C GLU A 284 18.05 3.91 6.10
N ALA A 285 17.72 3.48 4.88
CA ALA A 285 18.09 4.20 3.66
C ALA A 285 17.42 5.59 3.57
N GLU A 286 16.14 5.70 3.91
CA GLU A 286 15.41 6.97 4.00
C GLU A 286 16.04 7.91 5.04
N ALA A 287 16.45 7.38 6.20
CA ALA A 287 17.14 8.15 7.23
C ALA A 287 18.52 8.64 6.76
N ARG A 288 19.30 7.78 6.07
CA ARG A 288 20.60 8.16 5.48
C ARG A 288 20.42 9.23 4.41
N LEU A 289 19.42 9.09 3.53
CA LEU A 289 19.10 10.07 2.50
C LEU A 289 18.82 11.45 3.14
N LYS A 290 17.96 11.48 4.15
CA LYS A 290 17.64 12.71 4.88
C LYS A 290 18.88 13.31 5.56
N GLN A 291 19.75 12.48 6.13
CA GLN A 291 20.99 12.94 6.74
C GLN A 291 21.92 13.60 5.72
N ILE A 292 22.12 12.98 4.56
CA ILE A 292 22.94 13.52 3.46
C ILE A 292 22.36 14.85 2.96
N GLU A 293 21.04 14.96 2.80
CA GLU A 293 20.37 16.21 2.42
C GLU A 293 20.62 17.34 3.43
N VAL A 294 20.49 17.06 4.73
CA VAL A 294 20.74 18.04 5.79
C VAL A 294 22.22 18.45 5.83
N THR A 295 23.14 17.48 5.77
CA THR A 295 24.58 17.76 5.79
C THR A 295 25.02 18.57 4.57
N PHE A 296 24.53 18.23 3.38
CA PHE A 296 24.85 18.98 2.17
C PHE A 296 24.28 20.40 2.20
N ALA A 297 23.05 20.59 2.68
CA ALA A 297 22.46 21.92 2.85
C ALA A 297 23.28 22.80 3.81
N GLN A 298 23.78 22.24 4.92
CA GLN A 298 24.66 22.95 5.84
C GLN A 298 25.98 23.37 5.19
N LYS A 299 26.62 22.47 4.43
CA LYS A 299 27.85 22.78 3.68
C LYS A 299 27.63 23.90 2.67
N LEU A 300 26.50 23.91 1.98
CA LEU A 300 26.15 24.93 0.99
C LEU A 300 25.98 26.31 1.64
N VAL A 301 25.37 26.39 2.82
CA VAL A 301 25.27 27.64 3.60
C VAL A 301 26.65 28.16 4.00
N VAL A 302 27.53 27.29 4.48
CA VAL A 302 28.91 27.67 4.87
C VAL A 302 29.67 28.20 3.65
N ALA A 303 29.61 27.49 2.51
CA ALA A 303 30.28 27.90 1.30
C ALA A 303 29.74 29.23 0.75
N ASP A 304 28.42 29.46 0.80
CA ASP A 304 27.83 30.74 0.41
C ASP A 304 28.31 31.88 1.32
N MET A 305 28.37 31.66 2.64
CA MET A 305 28.94 32.65 3.57
C MET A 305 30.41 32.97 3.24
N GLU A 306 31.23 31.96 2.96
CA GLU A 306 32.63 32.15 2.58
C GLU A 306 32.78 32.89 1.25
N LEU A 307 31.88 32.63 0.29
CA LEU A 307 31.86 33.32 -1.00
C LEU A 307 31.41 34.78 -0.87
N GLN A 308 30.42 35.07 -0.03
CA GLN A 308 30.01 36.45 0.29
C GLN A 308 31.16 37.22 0.96
N ASN A 309 31.88 36.59 1.89
CA ASN A 309 33.05 37.19 2.52
C ASN A 309 34.15 37.49 1.51
N ALA A 310 34.50 36.52 0.64
CA ALA A 310 35.50 36.73 -0.41
C ALA A 310 35.08 37.84 -1.39
N LYS A 311 33.79 37.95 -1.69
CA LYS A 311 33.23 39.02 -2.52
C LYS A 311 33.34 40.39 -1.84
N ALA A 312 32.99 40.50 -0.56
CA ALA A 312 33.12 41.74 0.20
C ALA A 312 34.60 42.19 0.31
N GLU A 313 35.52 41.25 0.54
CA GLU A 313 36.97 41.50 0.53
C GLU A 313 37.45 42.02 -0.84
N LEU A 314 36.92 41.45 -1.93
CA LEU A 314 37.22 41.90 -3.30
C LEU A 314 36.66 43.30 -3.59
N GLU A 315 35.41 43.58 -3.20
CA GLU A 315 34.77 44.90 -3.36
C GLU A 315 35.56 45.97 -2.59
N GLN A 316 35.99 45.68 -1.36
CA GLN A 316 36.82 46.59 -0.56
C GLN A 316 38.19 46.84 -1.22
N ALA A 317 38.81 45.80 -1.78
CA ALA A 317 40.05 45.94 -2.54
C ALA A 317 39.84 46.83 -3.78
N GLN A 318 38.73 46.67 -4.51
CA GLN A 318 38.37 47.48 -5.67
C GLN A 318 38.05 48.94 -5.32
N GLU A 319 37.33 49.20 -4.22
CA GLU A 319 37.09 50.55 -3.74
C GLU A 319 38.38 51.27 -3.37
N THR A 320 39.34 50.55 -2.77
CA THR A 320 40.67 51.07 -2.46
C THR A 320 41.44 51.48 -3.73
N ILE A 321 41.25 50.76 -4.84
CA ILE A 321 41.78 51.15 -6.17
C ILE A 321 41.13 52.47 -6.61
N ALA A 322 39.79 52.51 -6.64
CA ALA A 322 39.03 53.63 -7.18
C ALA A 322 39.30 54.94 -6.42
N VAL A 323 39.43 54.89 -5.09
CA VAL A 323 39.77 56.06 -4.26
C VAL A 323 41.17 56.58 -4.60
N LYS A 324 42.15 55.71 -4.79
CA LYS A 324 43.54 56.11 -5.08
C LYS A 324 43.78 56.52 -6.53
N GLU A 325 43.00 56.00 -7.48
CA GLU A 325 42.95 56.52 -8.85
C GLU A 325 42.39 57.95 -8.89
N ALA A 326 41.37 58.23 -8.07
CA ALA A 326 40.82 59.58 -7.94
C ALA A 326 41.83 60.58 -7.33
N GLU A 327 42.67 60.14 -6.38
CA GLU A 327 43.73 60.95 -5.76
C GLU A 327 44.90 61.29 -6.71
N LYS A 328 45.08 60.56 -7.83
CA LYS A 328 46.14 60.81 -8.83
C LYS A 328 45.75 61.74 -9.98
N THR A 329 44.57 62.34 -9.96
CA THR A 329 44.14 63.27 -11.02
C THR A 329 44.61 64.70 -10.73
N GLU A 330 45.92 64.96 -10.82
CA GLU A 330 46.46 66.32 -10.95
C GLU A 330 46.40 66.76 -12.43
N VAL A 331 45.84 67.94 -12.67
CA VAL A 331 45.49 68.48 -14.00
C VAL A 331 46.76 68.84 -14.80
N SER A 332 46.87 68.33 -16.04
CA SER A 332 48.00 68.54 -16.96
C SER A 332 48.08 69.99 -17.52
N PRO A 333 49.29 70.55 -17.76
CA PRO A 333 49.50 71.88 -18.36
C PRO A 333 48.88 72.09 -19.76
N GLU A 334 48.59 71.03 -20.51
CA GLU A 334 48.08 71.08 -21.90
C GLU A 334 46.64 71.59 -22.03
N ASP A 335 45.86 71.59 -20.94
CA ASP A 335 44.48 72.10 -20.94
C ASP A 335 44.40 73.63 -20.84
N LYS A 336 45.47 74.32 -20.40
CA LYS A 336 45.51 75.79 -20.32
C LYS A 336 45.61 76.47 -21.69
N GLU A 337 46.32 75.85 -22.63
CA GLU A 337 46.55 76.39 -23.98
C GLU A 337 45.31 76.22 -24.87
N LYS A 338 44.63 75.07 -24.76
CA LYS A 338 43.33 74.82 -25.39
C LYS A 338 42.25 75.80 -24.89
N LEU A 339 42.25 76.15 -23.61
CA LEU A 339 41.34 77.14 -23.03
C LEU A 339 41.55 78.56 -23.59
N ILE A 340 42.78 78.95 -23.93
CA ILE A 340 43.10 80.27 -24.50
C ILE A 340 42.59 80.38 -25.94
N ILE A 341 42.80 79.34 -26.75
CA ILE A 341 42.32 79.28 -28.14
C ILE A 341 40.78 79.30 -28.17
N LEU A 342 40.14 78.50 -27.32
CA LEU A 342 38.68 78.47 -27.17
C LEU A 342 38.11 79.82 -26.73
N ARG A 343 38.83 80.59 -25.89
CA ARG A 343 38.39 81.91 -25.43
C ARG A 343 38.35 82.95 -26.54
N ASN A 344 39.32 82.92 -27.45
CA ASN A 344 39.46 83.91 -28.51
C ASN A 344 38.49 83.68 -29.68
N GLU A 345 38.10 82.43 -29.96
CA GLU A 345 37.22 82.11 -31.09
C GLU A 345 35.72 82.20 -30.74
N TYR A 346 35.31 81.67 -29.58
CA TYR A 346 33.89 81.49 -29.29
C TYR A 346 33.18 82.79 -28.90
N GLU A 347 33.85 83.69 -28.18
CA GLU A 347 33.22 84.95 -27.77
C GLU A 347 32.90 85.85 -28.97
N ILE A 348 33.84 85.96 -29.92
CA ILE A 348 33.64 86.72 -31.17
C ILE A 348 32.52 86.08 -31.99
N ARG A 349 32.57 84.76 -32.18
CA ARG A 349 31.58 84.01 -32.95
C ARG A 349 30.16 84.13 -32.36
N PHE A 350 30.01 84.09 -31.04
CA PHE A 350 28.70 84.24 -30.39
C PHE A 350 28.12 85.65 -30.59
N ARG A 351 28.95 86.69 -30.53
CA ARG A 351 28.52 88.08 -30.78
C ARG A 351 28.10 88.29 -32.24
N GLU A 352 28.75 87.62 -33.19
CA GLU A 352 28.41 87.70 -34.62
C GLU A 352 27.14 86.93 -34.98
N LEU A 353 26.99 85.70 -34.48
CA LEU A 353 25.86 84.81 -34.80
C LEU A 353 24.57 85.24 -34.09
N TYR A 354 24.67 85.59 -32.81
CA TYR A 354 23.52 85.87 -31.96
C TYR A 354 23.38 87.37 -31.70
N LYS A 355 23.15 88.16 -32.76
CA LYS A 355 23.07 89.64 -32.68
C LYS A 355 21.98 90.17 -31.73
N ARG A 356 20.99 89.34 -31.38
CA ARG A 356 19.93 89.64 -30.41
C ARG A 356 20.18 89.01 -29.04
N ALA A 357 21.42 88.62 -28.75
CA ALA A 357 21.84 88.07 -27.48
C ALA A 357 22.98 88.88 -26.87
N VAL A 358 22.94 89.01 -25.55
CA VAL A 358 23.98 89.62 -24.74
C VAL A 358 24.50 88.55 -23.80
N PHE A 359 25.78 88.21 -23.92
CA PHE A 359 26.43 87.21 -23.07
C PHE A 359 27.24 87.92 -21.98
N ARG A 360 26.98 87.58 -20.72
CA ARG A 360 27.81 88.05 -19.60
C ARG A 360 29.16 87.33 -19.61
N GLU A 361 30.18 87.96 -19.01
CA GLU A 361 31.51 87.37 -18.95
C GLU A 361 31.50 86.01 -18.23
N GLU A 362 30.71 85.89 -17.16
CA GLU A 362 30.62 84.67 -16.37
C GLU A 362 30.00 83.51 -17.17
N PHE A 363 29.11 83.80 -18.13
CA PHE A 363 28.58 82.79 -19.04
C PHE A 363 29.71 82.14 -19.84
N PHE A 364 30.64 82.93 -20.39
CA PHE A 364 31.77 82.38 -21.16
C PHE A 364 32.73 81.60 -20.26
N GLN A 365 32.99 82.09 -19.05
CA GLN A 365 33.80 81.36 -18.08
C GLN A 365 33.22 79.99 -17.70
N ASP A 366 31.88 79.88 -17.65
CA ASP A 366 31.21 78.60 -17.45
C ASP A 366 31.22 77.75 -18.74
N PHE A 367 31.00 78.36 -19.90
CA PHE A 367 30.96 77.68 -21.21
C PHE A 367 32.29 77.00 -21.55
N TYR A 368 33.41 77.66 -21.25
CA TYR A 368 34.74 77.08 -21.45
C TYR A 368 35.03 75.91 -20.50
N ALA A 369 34.37 75.85 -19.34
CA ALA A 369 34.50 74.73 -18.40
C ALA A 369 33.66 73.50 -18.81
N LEU A 370 32.79 73.61 -19.81
CA LEU A 370 32.01 72.48 -20.34
C LEU A 370 32.85 71.58 -21.26
N THR A 371 32.45 70.31 -21.37
CA THR A 371 32.98 69.38 -22.38
C THR A 371 32.55 69.81 -23.79
N ALA A 372 33.28 69.41 -24.83
CA ALA A 372 32.93 69.77 -26.22
C ALA A 372 31.49 69.36 -26.61
N SER A 373 31.05 68.17 -26.18
CA SER A 373 29.67 67.70 -26.39
C SER A 373 28.64 68.59 -25.68
N ASP A 374 28.92 68.97 -24.42
CA ASP A 374 28.01 69.82 -23.64
C ASP A 374 27.96 71.25 -24.18
N ARG A 375 29.06 71.78 -24.74
CA ARG A 375 29.09 73.09 -25.41
C ARG A 375 28.17 73.14 -26.62
N LEU A 376 28.24 72.13 -27.49
CA LEU A 376 27.35 72.03 -28.66
C LEU A 376 25.87 71.96 -28.25
N LYS A 377 25.55 71.23 -27.17
CA LYS A 377 24.20 71.18 -26.62
C LYS A 377 23.75 72.53 -26.07
N ALA A 378 24.61 73.23 -25.33
CA ALA A 378 24.30 74.55 -24.80
C ALA A 378 24.09 75.58 -25.92
N GLU A 379 24.94 75.56 -26.94
CA GLU A 379 24.82 76.42 -28.12
C GLU A 379 23.55 76.14 -28.93
N GLY A 380 23.14 74.87 -29.08
CA GLY A 380 21.88 74.52 -29.73
C GLY A 380 20.66 75.14 -29.03
N VAL A 381 20.66 75.17 -27.68
CA VAL A 381 19.60 75.84 -26.89
C VAL A 381 19.64 77.36 -27.10
N ILE A 382 20.83 77.96 -27.15
CA ILE A 382 21.00 79.41 -27.38
C ILE A 382 20.48 79.80 -28.76
N ALA A 383 20.84 79.04 -29.80
CA ALA A 383 20.34 79.25 -31.16
C ALA A 383 18.82 79.14 -31.22
N GLY A 384 18.24 78.13 -30.56
CA GLY A 384 16.79 77.95 -30.47
C GLY A 384 16.07 79.13 -29.80
N LEU A 385 16.65 79.66 -28.71
CA LEU A 385 16.10 80.81 -27.99
C LEU A 385 16.20 82.12 -28.80
N VAL A 386 17.33 82.38 -29.46
CA VAL A 386 17.60 83.66 -30.13
C VAL A 386 16.91 83.77 -31.50
N HIS A 387 16.79 82.67 -32.24
CA HIS A 387 16.22 82.67 -33.60
C HIS A 387 14.72 82.28 -33.65
N GLU A 388 14.05 82.17 -32.51
CA GLU A 388 12.60 81.92 -32.38
C GLU A 388 12.09 80.73 -33.25
N ASN A 389 12.84 79.62 -33.25
CA ASN A 389 12.33 78.37 -33.82
C ASN A 389 11.24 77.82 -32.89
N LYS A 390 9.99 77.76 -33.37
CA LYS A 390 8.80 77.27 -32.63
C LYS A 390 8.86 75.78 -32.23
N LEU A 391 9.96 75.10 -32.48
CA LEU A 391 10.24 73.74 -32.05
C LEU A 391 11.27 73.82 -30.91
N THR A 392 10.89 73.37 -29.71
CA THR A 392 11.70 73.22 -28.47
C THR A 392 11.82 74.40 -27.50
N VAL A 393 10.70 74.95 -27.01
CA VAL A 393 10.66 75.62 -25.68
C VAL A 393 9.55 74.99 -24.81
N SER A 394 9.62 73.67 -24.59
CA SER A 394 8.67 72.94 -23.72
C SER A 394 9.32 72.41 -22.43
N SER A 395 10.39 73.04 -21.93
CA SER A 395 11.01 72.62 -20.67
C SER A 395 11.48 73.77 -19.77
N ILE A 396 10.66 74.81 -19.61
CA ILE A 396 10.82 75.74 -18.48
C ILE A 396 10.37 74.99 -17.22
N ARG A 397 11.26 74.83 -16.24
CA ARG A 397 10.94 74.18 -14.96
C ARG A 397 10.10 75.09 -14.06
N LYS A 398 9.29 74.48 -13.17
CA LYS A 398 8.37 75.16 -12.23
C LYS A 398 9.00 76.13 -11.22
N ASN A 399 10.34 76.18 -11.09
CA ASN A 399 11.02 77.03 -10.10
C ASN A 399 12.13 77.87 -10.77
N PRO A 400 11.82 79.04 -11.31
CA PRO A 400 12.84 79.97 -11.79
C PRO A 400 13.61 80.61 -10.63
N VAL A 401 14.81 81.14 -10.89
CA VAL A 401 15.67 81.71 -9.85
C VAL A 401 15.19 83.13 -9.53
N GLN A 402 14.80 83.36 -8.27
CA GLN A 402 14.44 84.69 -7.77
C GLN A 402 15.71 85.48 -7.45
N VAL A 403 15.88 86.64 -8.08
CA VAL A 403 16.95 87.60 -7.80
C VAL A 403 16.35 88.98 -7.51
N SER A 404 17.13 89.94 -7.01
CA SER A 404 16.63 91.28 -6.67
C SER A 404 16.00 92.02 -7.86
N GLY A 405 16.45 91.70 -9.09
CA GLY A 405 15.94 92.25 -10.36
C GLY A 405 14.74 91.54 -10.98
N GLY A 406 14.17 90.56 -10.30
CA GLY A 406 13.07 89.74 -10.80
C GLY A 406 13.46 88.27 -10.97
N THR A 407 12.77 87.58 -11.87
CA THR A 407 12.84 86.13 -12.00
C THR A 407 13.65 85.72 -13.23
N ILE A 408 14.68 84.88 -13.06
CA ILE A 408 15.52 84.36 -14.15
C ILE A 408 15.05 82.95 -14.53
N PRO A 409 14.54 82.74 -15.76
CA PRO A 409 14.22 81.42 -16.28
C PRO A 409 15.45 80.50 -16.40
N GLU A 410 15.22 79.21 -16.17
CA GLU A 410 16.20 78.13 -16.34
C GLU A 410 15.81 77.26 -17.55
N TYR A 411 16.74 77.10 -18.49
CA TYR A 411 16.59 76.22 -19.66
C TYR A 411 17.55 75.03 -19.55
N ARG A 412 17.12 73.84 -19.97
CA ARG A 412 17.93 72.62 -19.88
C ARG A 412 18.78 72.44 -21.13
N PHE A 413 20.06 72.12 -20.96
CA PHE A 413 20.90 71.57 -22.03
C PHE A 413 21.44 70.21 -21.60
N GLY A 414 21.14 69.16 -22.39
CA GLY A 414 21.45 67.78 -22.00
C GLY A 414 20.79 67.35 -20.69
N ASP A 415 21.30 66.27 -20.07
CA ASP A 415 20.61 65.71 -18.91
C ASP A 415 20.79 66.53 -17.64
N THR A 416 21.98 67.06 -17.43
CA THR A 416 22.36 67.72 -16.17
C THR A 416 22.63 69.20 -16.33
N GLY A 417 22.79 69.72 -17.55
CA GLY A 417 23.15 71.12 -17.80
C GLY A 417 21.97 72.10 -17.74
N ARG A 418 22.21 73.33 -17.28
CA ARG A 418 21.23 74.43 -17.16
C ARG A 418 21.78 75.76 -17.65
N ILE A 419 20.98 76.50 -18.43
CA ILE A 419 21.24 77.86 -18.91
C ILE A 419 20.32 78.84 -18.20
N TYR A 420 20.92 79.87 -17.61
CA TYR A 420 20.17 80.96 -16.98
C TYR A 420 20.19 82.18 -17.90
N CYS A 421 19.01 82.55 -18.41
CA CYS A 421 18.88 83.73 -19.27
C CYS A 421 17.54 84.44 -19.09
N ARG A 422 17.55 85.76 -19.25
CA ARG A 422 16.36 86.62 -19.20
C ARG A 422 16.19 87.39 -20.51
N LYS A 423 14.95 87.64 -20.94
CA LYS A 423 14.66 88.44 -22.14
C LYS A 423 14.37 89.87 -21.71
N GLU A 424 15.20 90.82 -22.14
CA GLU A 424 15.05 92.26 -21.83
C GLU A 424 15.14 93.05 -23.13
N GLN A 425 14.23 94.01 -23.35
CA GLN A 425 14.24 94.90 -24.53
C GLN A 425 14.41 94.19 -25.89
N GLY A 426 13.80 93.02 -26.05
CA GLY A 426 13.88 92.23 -27.29
C GLY A 426 15.17 91.42 -27.48
N SER A 427 16.10 91.45 -26.51
CA SER A 427 17.34 90.68 -26.53
C SER A 427 17.40 89.64 -25.40
N TYR A 428 18.09 88.52 -25.64
CA TYR A 428 18.32 87.49 -24.62
C TYR A 428 19.63 87.74 -23.87
N HIS A 429 19.56 87.93 -22.57
CA HIS A 429 20.72 88.09 -21.71
C HIS A 429 21.09 86.75 -21.08
N PHE A 430 22.17 86.14 -21.55
CA PHE A 430 22.71 84.88 -21.03
C PHE A 430 23.69 85.17 -19.89
N ILE A 431 23.39 84.62 -18.71
CA ILE A 431 24.01 85.04 -17.45
C ILE A 431 25.03 84.00 -16.97
N ARG A 432 24.61 82.74 -16.79
CA ARG A 432 25.44 81.64 -16.25
C ARG A 432 25.03 80.29 -16.83
N LEU A 433 25.93 79.30 -16.71
CA LEU A 433 25.65 77.89 -16.94
C LEU A 433 25.92 77.08 -15.67
N SER A 434 25.15 76.01 -15.44
CA SER A 434 25.41 75.09 -14.32
C SER A 434 25.13 73.62 -14.69
N ARG A 435 25.50 72.70 -13.79
CA ARG A 435 25.16 71.27 -13.87
C ARG A 435 24.55 70.78 -12.55
N THR A 436 23.44 70.04 -12.65
CA THR A 436 22.68 69.52 -11.50
C THR A 436 23.27 68.24 -10.91
N LYS A 437 24.05 67.49 -11.70
CA LYS A 437 24.82 66.30 -11.27
C LYS A 437 26.20 66.40 -11.90
N ASN A 438 27.25 66.06 -11.14
CA ASN A 438 28.67 66.16 -11.53
C ASN A 438 29.17 67.59 -11.82
N GLY A 439 28.45 68.63 -11.38
CA GLY A 439 28.95 70.00 -11.38
C GLY A 439 30.03 70.17 -10.32
N LYS A 440 31.29 70.31 -10.71
CA LYS A 440 32.40 70.61 -9.79
C LYS A 440 32.77 72.09 -9.89
N GLY A 441 33.10 72.71 -8.75
CA GLY A 441 33.58 74.09 -8.69
C GLY A 441 32.55 75.13 -9.13
N ARG A 442 32.84 75.87 -10.21
CA ARG A 442 32.04 77.01 -10.69
C ARG A 442 30.72 76.62 -11.39
N LEU A 443 30.61 75.37 -11.85
CA LEU A 443 29.44 74.84 -12.54
C LEU A 443 28.42 74.19 -11.58
N ASP A 444 28.69 74.16 -10.28
CA ASP A 444 27.74 73.63 -9.29
C ASP A 444 26.47 74.49 -9.24
N GLN A 445 25.30 73.87 -9.42
CA GLN A 445 24.03 74.59 -9.53
C GLN A 445 23.71 75.43 -8.28
N ALA A 446 23.94 74.91 -7.07
CA ALA A 446 23.63 75.63 -5.85
C ALA A 446 24.52 76.87 -5.69
N LYS A 447 25.81 76.77 -6.07
CA LYS A 447 26.74 77.92 -6.06
C LYS A 447 26.38 78.96 -7.12
N VAL A 448 26.02 78.54 -8.34
CA VAL A 448 25.60 79.44 -9.42
C VAL A 448 24.33 80.20 -9.03
N ILE A 449 23.33 79.53 -8.45
CA ILE A 449 22.10 80.16 -7.97
C ILE A 449 22.39 81.20 -6.88
N LYS A 450 23.17 80.83 -5.84
CA LYS A 450 23.57 81.78 -4.79
C LYS A 450 24.33 82.99 -5.34
N TRP A 451 25.18 82.78 -6.35
CA TRP A 451 25.90 83.86 -7.00
C TRP A 451 24.94 84.80 -7.73
N MET A 452 23.97 84.28 -8.48
CA MET A 452 22.99 85.11 -9.20
C MET A 452 22.12 85.92 -8.24
N GLN A 453 21.68 85.33 -7.13
CA GLN A 453 20.92 86.02 -6.08
C GLN A 453 21.64 87.22 -5.48
N LYS A 454 22.98 87.19 -5.46
CA LYS A 454 23.80 88.27 -4.91
C LYS A 454 24.22 89.32 -5.95
N ASN A 455 24.42 88.92 -7.20
CA ASN A 455 25.12 89.75 -8.21
C ASN A 455 24.26 90.13 -9.43
N VAL A 456 23.05 89.57 -9.57
CA VAL A 456 22.15 89.94 -10.66
C VAL A 456 21.05 90.85 -10.10
N GLN A 457 21.16 92.13 -10.44
CA GLN A 457 20.16 93.15 -10.18
C GLN A 457 19.17 93.31 -11.32
#